data_AF-A0A1G2UXY5-F1
#
_entry.id   AF-A0A1G2UXY5-F1
#
_cell.length_a   1.000
_cell.length_b   1.000
_cell.length_c   1.000
_cell.angle_alpha   90.00
_cell.angle_beta   90.00
_cell.angle_gamma   90.00
#
_symmetry.space_group_name_H-M   'P 1'
#
loop_
_entity.id
_entity.type
_entity.pdbx_description
1 polymer ?
#
loop_
_entity_poly.entity_id
_entity_poly.type
_entity_poly.pdbx_seq_one_letter_code
_entity_poly.pdbx_strand_id
1 'polypeptide(L)'
;MEKYSEFEIGFWHPFGDHASEKPGDIITRKQGEINKNGWTLWSFQRRTRETMGAWFKEIKNANSVLVFCSDGVGTGDTKKEPMLCDYYLPIDETIDKEIPEGIEIPHPMGKNTKASAFIVKKIIYPVDYNKIPINWFYASKKIWQDHRSSSRGEHLIKLGKGKPIGKYRAILELQFPYLAEVGVKNIKTI
;
A
#
# COMPACT_ATOMS: atom_id res chain seq x y z
N MET A 1 -24.20 1.06 -9.22
CA MET A 1 -23.80 -0.02 -8.29
C MET A 1 -22.29 -0.16 -8.43
N GLU A 2 -21.54 0.21 -7.39
CA GLU A 2 -20.10 0.49 -7.53
C GLU A 2 -19.28 -0.80 -7.72
N LYS A 3 -18.48 -0.83 -8.78
CA LYS A 3 -17.64 -1.96 -9.24
C LYS A 3 -16.72 -2.58 -8.17
N TYR A 4 -16.52 -1.90 -7.03
CA TYR A 4 -15.48 -2.24 -6.06
C TYR A 4 -15.97 -3.11 -4.89
N SER A 5 -17.28 -3.29 -4.70
CA SER A 5 -17.83 -4.17 -3.67
C SER A 5 -17.65 -5.66 -3.98
N GLU A 6 -17.30 -6.00 -5.21
CA GLU A 6 -17.13 -7.37 -5.72
C GLU A 6 -15.66 -7.76 -5.93
N PHE A 7 -14.74 -7.10 -5.22
CA PHE A 7 -13.30 -7.36 -5.38
C PHE A 7 -12.92 -8.79 -4.98
N GLU A 8 -12.02 -9.42 -5.72
CA GLU A 8 -11.53 -10.77 -5.42
C GLU A 8 -10.58 -10.76 -4.23
N ILE A 9 -9.57 -9.91 -4.29
CA ILE A 9 -8.54 -9.76 -3.27
C ILE A 9 -8.09 -8.31 -3.17
N GLY A 10 -7.67 -7.90 -1.98
CA GLY A 10 -7.22 -6.54 -1.76
C GLY A 10 -6.41 -6.38 -0.48
N PHE A 11 -6.14 -5.14 -0.13
CA PHE A 11 -5.43 -4.78 1.08
C PHE A 11 -6.24 -3.80 1.92
N TRP A 12 -6.22 -3.97 3.23
CA TRP A 12 -6.49 -2.89 4.17
C TRP A 12 -5.19 -2.13 4.41
N HIS A 13 -5.19 -0.81 4.19
CA HIS A 13 -4.04 0.06 4.42
C HIS A 13 -4.41 1.17 5.41
N PRO A 14 -3.74 1.28 6.57
CA PRO A 14 -3.85 2.46 7.42
C PRO A 14 -3.39 3.70 6.65
N PHE A 15 -4.23 4.72 6.60
CA PHE A 15 -3.98 5.92 5.81
C PHE A 15 -4.32 7.16 6.62
N GLY A 16 -3.39 8.11 6.64
CA GLY A 16 -3.46 9.39 7.34
C GLY A 16 -2.31 10.27 6.88
N ASP A 17 -1.88 11.19 7.73
CA ASP A 17 -0.75 12.06 7.44
C ASP A 17 0.52 11.23 7.24
N HIS A 18 1.34 11.60 6.25
CA HIS A 18 2.57 10.89 5.92
C HIS A 18 3.62 11.86 5.39
N ALA A 19 4.82 11.84 5.98
CA ALA A 19 5.94 12.67 5.52
C ALA A 19 5.57 14.16 5.40
N SER A 20 4.84 14.66 6.40
CA SER A 20 4.33 16.02 6.52
C SER A 20 3.30 16.43 5.47
N GLU A 21 2.74 15.47 4.72
CA GLU A 21 1.63 15.67 3.80
C GLU A 21 0.31 15.20 4.42
N LYS A 22 -0.77 15.97 4.19
CA LYS A 22 -2.12 15.54 4.56
C LYS A 22 -2.65 14.53 3.53
N PRO A 23 -3.61 13.66 3.90
CA PRO A 23 -4.23 12.69 2.99
C PRO A 23 -4.67 13.25 1.63
N GLY A 24 -5.28 14.44 1.60
CA GLY A 24 -5.74 15.06 0.36
C GLY A 24 -4.59 15.48 -0.56
N ASP A 25 -3.49 15.96 0.02
CA ASP A 25 -2.30 16.38 -0.71
C ASP A 25 -1.57 15.16 -1.28
N ILE A 26 -1.45 14.09 -0.49
CA ILE A 26 -0.90 12.80 -0.93
C ILE A 26 -1.68 12.27 -2.14
N ILE A 27 -3.02 12.25 -2.04
CA ILE A 27 -3.87 11.78 -3.15
C ILE A 27 -3.65 12.63 -4.40
N THR A 28 -3.68 13.96 -4.26
CA THR A 28 -3.54 14.91 -5.37
C THR A 28 -2.18 14.74 -6.06
N ARG A 29 -1.09 14.69 -5.29
CA ARG A 29 0.25 14.46 -5.82
C ARG A 29 0.32 13.12 -6.55
N LYS A 30 -0.12 12.03 -5.92
CA LYS A 30 -0.08 10.68 -6.49
C LYS A 30 -0.92 10.55 -7.76
N GLN A 31 -2.06 11.24 -7.84
CA GLN A 31 -2.84 11.34 -9.10
C GLN A 31 -2.06 12.09 -10.18
N GLY A 32 -1.36 13.17 -9.84
CA GLY A 32 -0.46 13.88 -10.75
C GLY A 32 0.67 12.99 -11.28
N GLU A 33 1.29 12.19 -10.41
CA GLU A 33 2.33 11.22 -10.79
C GLU A 33 1.77 10.15 -11.75
N ILE A 34 0.57 9.62 -11.47
CA ILE A 34 -0.12 8.66 -12.34
C ILE A 34 -0.46 9.29 -13.70
N ASN A 35 -0.95 10.53 -13.73
CA ASN A 35 -1.29 11.19 -14.99
C ASN A 35 -0.06 11.38 -15.90
N LYS A 36 1.13 11.59 -15.30
CA LYS A 36 2.39 11.74 -16.03
C LYS A 36 2.99 10.41 -16.47
N ASN A 37 2.96 9.41 -15.59
CA ASN A 37 3.73 8.16 -15.76
C ASN A 37 2.86 6.95 -16.09
N GLY A 38 1.54 7.06 -16.01
CA GLY A 38 0.57 5.96 -16.06
C GLY A 38 0.46 5.16 -14.75
N TRP A 39 1.34 5.43 -13.77
CA TRP A 39 1.39 4.73 -12.49
C TRP A 39 2.21 5.51 -11.44
N THR A 40 2.20 5.03 -10.18
CA THR A 40 3.01 5.56 -9.07
C THR A 40 3.38 4.46 -8.07
N LEU A 41 4.34 4.73 -7.19
CA LEU A 41 4.63 3.94 -6.00
C LEU A 41 4.01 4.59 -4.77
N TRP A 42 3.31 3.80 -3.97
CA TRP A 42 2.69 4.22 -2.71
C TRP A 42 3.35 3.49 -1.55
N SER A 43 4.27 4.17 -0.85
CA SER A 43 5.00 3.57 0.27
C SER A 43 4.11 3.32 1.48
N PHE A 44 4.41 2.26 2.21
CA PHE A 44 3.78 1.89 3.46
C PHE A 44 4.81 1.29 4.43
N GLN A 45 4.36 0.83 5.60
CA GLN A 45 5.28 0.31 6.62
C GLN A 45 6.17 -0.81 6.08
N ARG A 46 7.45 -0.79 6.46
CA ARG A 46 8.41 -1.86 6.13
C ARG A 46 7.86 -3.25 6.51
N ARG A 47 7.65 -4.10 5.51
CA ARG A 47 7.36 -5.53 5.65
C ARG A 47 8.58 -6.35 5.22
N THR A 48 8.72 -7.56 5.77
CA THR A 48 9.76 -8.48 5.31
C THR A 48 9.45 -8.97 3.90
N ARG A 49 10.48 -9.27 3.11
CA ARG A 49 10.30 -9.84 1.77
C ARG A 49 9.58 -11.19 1.81
N GLU A 50 9.73 -11.96 2.89
CA GLU A 50 8.93 -13.17 3.14
C GLU A 50 7.44 -12.86 3.27
N THR A 51 7.06 -11.84 4.06
CA THR A 51 5.66 -11.42 4.22
C THR A 51 5.07 -10.95 2.89
N MET A 52 5.80 -10.10 2.17
CA MET A 52 5.37 -9.62 0.86
C MET A 52 5.29 -10.75 -0.17
N GLY A 53 6.21 -11.73 -0.11
CA GLY A 53 6.17 -12.92 -0.95
C GLY A 53 4.98 -13.83 -0.63
N ALA A 54 4.59 -13.96 0.63
CA ALA A 54 3.37 -14.67 1.02
C ALA A 54 2.12 -13.97 0.48
N TRP A 55 2.06 -12.63 0.54
CA TRP A 55 0.98 -11.87 -0.08
C TRP A 55 0.97 -12.01 -1.59
N PHE A 56 2.14 -11.88 -2.23
CA PHE A 56 2.28 -11.99 -3.68
C PHE A 56 1.76 -13.33 -4.22
N LYS A 57 2.02 -14.43 -3.51
CA LYS A 57 1.50 -15.76 -3.88
C LYS A 57 -0.02 -15.82 -3.96
N GLU A 58 -0.72 -15.10 -3.09
CA GLU A 58 -2.18 -15.05 -3.08
C GLU A 58 -2.74 -14.12 -4.18
N ILE A 59 -2.04 -13.04 -4.53
CA ILE A 59 -2.57 -12.00 -5.44
C ILE A 59 -2.09 -12.13 -6.89
N LYS A 60 -1.02 -12.88 -7.18
CA LYS A 60 -0.36 -12.88 -8.50
C LYS A 60 -1.27 -13.25 -9.68
N ASN A 61 -2.31 -14.04 -9.42
CA ASN A 61 -3.26 -14.51 -10.43
C ASN A 61 -4.61 -13.80 -10.35
N ALA A 62 -4.78 -12.83 -9.45
CA ALA A 62 -6.03 -12.10 -9.30
C ALA A 62 -6.25 -11.19 -10.51
N ASN A 63 -7.51 -11.05 -10.93
CA ASN A 63 -7.86 -10.17 -12.06
C ASN A 63 -7.69 -8.69 -11.72
N SER A 64 -7.88 -8.34 -10.45
CA SER A 64 -7.75 -6.99 -9.91
C SER A 64 -7.36 -7.06 -8.45
N VAL A 65 -6.43 -6.20 -8.03
CA VAL A 65 -6.01 -6.06 -6.64
C VAL A 65 -6.26 -4.62 -6.21
N LEU A 66 -7.06 -4.46 -5.16
CA LEU A 66 -7.44 -3.15 -4.64
C LEU A 66 -6.82 -2.89 -3.27
N VAL A 67 -6.51 -1.64 -2.95
CA VAL A 67 -6.11 -1.22 -1.60
C VAL A 67 -7.15 -0.26 -1.06
N PHE A 68 -7.75 -0.59 0.07
CA PHE A 68 -8.70 0.25 0.79
C PHE A 68 -7.95 1.09 1.83
N CYS A 69 -7.80 2.38 1.55
CA CYS A 69 -7.11 3.33 2.41
C CYS A 69 -8.03 3.80 3.53
N SER A 70 -7.72 3.48 4.79
CA SER A 70 -8.59 3.76 5.93
C SER A 70 -8.92 5.24 6.10
N ASP A 71 -10.11 5.55 6.62
CA ASP A 71 -10.52 6.90 7.02
C ASP A 71 -10.29 7.18 8.53
N GLY A 72 -9.27 6.53 9.12
CA GLY A 72 -9.03 6.60 10.56
C GLY A 72 -8.30 7.87 11.01
N VAL A 73 -8.68 8.40 12.18
CA VAL A 73 -8.09 9.61 12.81
C VAL A 73 -6.72 9.34 13.48
N GLY A 74 -6.18 8.12 13.39
CA GLY A 74 -5.06 7.65 14.22
C GLY A 74 -3.69 7.50 13.54
N THR A 75 -3.62 7.71 12.23
CA THR A 75 -2.36 7.64 11.46
C THR A 75 -1.79 9.04 11.36
N GLY A 76 -1.08 9.45 12.41
CA GLY A 76 -0.30 10.68 12.41
C GLY A 76 1.10 10.44 11.84
N ASP A 77 1.70 11.51 11.36
CA ASP A 77 3.05 11.45 10.81
C ASP A 77 4.05 10.98 11.88
N THR A 78 5.11 10.30 11.44
CA THR A 78 6.22 10.00 12.33
C THR A 78 7.09 11.25 12.48
N LYS A 79 7.64 11.50 13.67
CA LYS A 79 8.50 12.67 13.97
C LYS A 79 9.87 12.68 13.25
N LYS A 80 10.04 11.94 12.16
CA LYS A 80 11.34 11.79 11.47
C LYS A 80 11.27 12.50 10.13
N GLU A 81 12.33 13.25 9.82
CA GLU A 81 12.50 13.85 8.50
C GLU A 81 12.39 12.77 7.42
N PRO A 82 11.50 12.95 6.43
CA PRO A 82 11.34 12.00 5.37
C PRO A 82 12.55 12.04 4.42
N MET A 83 12.94 10.87 3.92
CA MET A 83 13.91 10.75 2.83
C MET A 83 13.18 10.35 1.56
N LEU A 84 13.59 10.90 0.42
CA LEU A 84 13.11 10.46 -0.88
C LEU A 84 13.80 9.16 -1.26
N CYS A 85 13.01 8.11 -1.53
CA CYS A 85 13.55 6.86 -2.09
C CYS A 85 14.14 7.14 -3.48
N ASP A 86 15.21 6.43 -3.85
CA ASP A 86 15.89 6.54 -5.15
C ASP A 86 15.82 5.24 -5.99
N TYR A 87 15.35 4.14 -5.39
CA TYR A 87 15.15 2.88 -6.10
C TYR A 87 13.88 2.15 -5.66
N TYR A 88 13.44 1.23 -6.51
CA TYR A 88 12.43 0.23 -6.17
C TYR A 88 12.80 -1.15 -6.71
N LEU A 89 12.39 -2.20 -6.01
CA LEU A 89 12.59 -3.60 -6.38
C LEU A 89 11.25 -4.32 -6.34
N PRO A 90 10.63 -4.59 -7.50
CA PRO A 90 9.45 -5.43 -7.58
C PRO A 90 9.61 -6.75 -6.83
N ILE A 91 8.53 -7.25 -6.24
CA ILE A 91 8.60 -8.43 -5.35
C ILE A 91 9.00 -9.72 -6.08
N ASP A 92 8.68 -9.81 -7.38
CA ASP A 92 8.96 -10.94 -8.27
C ASP A 92 10.28 -10.78 -9.05
N GLU A 93 11.04 -9.73 -8.79
CA GLU A 93 12.33 -9.45 -9.43
C GLU A 93 13.49 -9.53 -8.43
N THR A 94 14.71 -9.50 -8.97
CA THR A 94 15.97 -9.57 -8.21
C THR A 94 16.89 -8.36 -8.44
N ILE A 95 16.54 -7.46 -9.37
CA ILE A 95 17.36 -6.31 -9.76
C ILE A 95 16.61 -5.02 -9.41
N ASP A 96 17.28 -4.14 -8.66
CA ASP A 96 16.74 -2.84 -8.31
C ASP A 96 16.60 -1.96 -9.57
N LYS A 97 15.50 -1.23 -9.63
CA LYS A 97 15.17 -0.25 -10.67
C LYS A 97 15.25 1.16 -10.10
N GLU A 98 15.62 2.12 -10.93
CA GLU A 98 15.56 3.54 -10.58
C GLU A 98 14.11 4.02 -10.54
N ILE A 99 13.78 4.88 -9.59
CA ILE A 99 12.46 5.52 -9.55
C ILE A 99 12.35 6.49 -10.73
N PRO A 100 11.31 6.38 -11.57
CA PRO A 100 11.13 7.28 -12.71
C PRO A 100 11.06 8.75 -12.30
N GLU A 101 11.54 9.62 -13.18
CA GLU A 101 11.43 11.06 -13.01
C GLU A 101 9.95 11.46 -12.81
N GLY A 102 9.70 12.29 -11.79
CA GLY A 102 8.34 12.75 -11.47
C GLY A 102 7.50 11.78 -10.63
N ILE A 103 8.06 10.68 -10.12
CA ILE A 103 7.48 9.93 -8.99
C ILE A 103 8.27 10.26 -7.74
N GLU A 104 7.59 10.75 -6.70
CA GLU A 104 8.21 11.07 -5.42
C GLU A 104 7.73 10.11 -4.33
N ILE A 105 8.68 9.54 -3.58
CA ILE A 105 8.38 8.62 -2.48
C ILE A 105 9.07 9.11 -1.21
N PRO A 106 8.52 10.18 -0.59
CA PRO A 106 9.00 10.59 0.72
C PRO A 106 8.57 9.55 1.73
N HIS A 107 9.53 9.01 2.49
CA HIS A 107 9.23 8.04 3.53
C HIS A 107 10.06 8.28 4.79
N PRO A 108 9.45 8.23 5.98
CA PRO A 108 10.16 8.39 7.24
C PRO A 108 10.87 7.10 7.66
N MET A 109 11.86 6.71 6.85
CA MET A 109 12.64 5.48 7.01
C MET A 109 13.32 5.36 8.39
N GLY A 110 13.68 6.49 8.99
CA GLY A 110 14.42 6.55 10.24
C GLY A 110 15.79 5.88 10.13
N LYS A 111 16.01 4.81 10.89
CA LYS A 111 17.27 4.03 10.84
C LYS A 111 17.27 2.97 9.73
N ASN A 112 16.14 2.74 9.08
CA ASN A 112 16.05 1.80 7.97
C ASN A 112 16.47 2.50 6.67
N THR A 113 16.82 1.72 5.64
CA THR A 113 17.06 2.20 4.27
C THR A 113 15.95 1.80 3.31
N LYS A 114 14.99 1.00 3.79
CA LYS A 114 14.03 0.25 2.98
C LYS A 114 12.63 0.32 3.57
N ALA A 115 11.64 0.41 2.70
CA ALA A 115 10.22 0.30 2.99
C ALA A 115 9.54 -0.57 1.94
N SER A 116 8.26 -0.82 2.15
CA SER A 116 7.42 -1.55 1.20
C SER A 116 6.54 -0.56 0.46
N ALA A 117 6.14 -0.88 -0.76
CA ALA A 117 5.29 -0.03 -1.57
C ALA A 117 4.30 -0.84 -2.40
N PHE A 118 3.15 -0.23 -2.67
CA PHE A 118 2.23 -0.68 -3.69
C PHE A 118 2.58 -0.04 -5.03
N ILE A 119 2.41 -0.79 -6.13
CA ILE A 119 2.51 -0.27 -7.50
C ILE A 119 1.10 0.08 -7.96
N VAL A 120 0.78 1.37 -7.95
CA VAL A 120 -0.58 1.89 -8.13
C VAL A 120 -0.76 2.41 -9.54
N LYS A 121 -1.78 1.91 -10.24
CA LYS A 121 -2.16 2.37 -11.58
C LYS A 121 -3.20 3.46 -11.53
N LYS A 122 -4.11 3.42 -10.55
CA LYS A 122 -5.22 4.37 -10.46
C LYS A 122 -5.60 4.60 -9.01
N ILE A 123 -6.00 5.84 -8.71
CA ILE A 123 -6.59 6.21 -7.43
C ILE A 123 -8.04 6.59 -7.68
N ILE A 124 -8.95 5.96 -6.94
CA ILE A 124 -10.37 6.28 -6.93
C ILE A 124 -10.62 7.09 -5.66
N TYR A 125 -10.99 8.36 -5.86
CA TYR A 125 -11.25 9.33 -4.81
C TYR A 125 -12.11 10.48 -5.37
N PRO A 126 -13.14 10.95 -4.64
CA PRO A 126 -13.71 10.34 -3.44
C PRO A 126 -14.38 8.99 -3.72
N VAL A 127 -14.74 8.24 -2.68
CA VAL A 127 -15.44 6.95 -2.78
C VAL A 127 -16.60 6.90 -1.80
N ASP A 128 -17.67 6.19 -2.19
CA ASP A 128 -18.72 5.85 -1.25
C ASP A 128 -18.30 4.65 -0.38
N TYR A 129 -18.54 4.78 0.92
CA TYR A 129 -18.22 3.73 1.87
C TYR A 129 -19.29 2.65 1.87
N ASN A 130 -18.87 1.42 1.56
CA ASN A 130 -19.70 0.23 1.66
C ASN A 130 -19.20 -0.70 2.77
N LYS A 131 -20.13 -1.26 3.55
CA LYS A 131 -19.81 -2.28 4.55
C LYS A 131 -19.58 -3.61 3.83
N ILE A 132 -18.33 -3.93 3.55
CA ILE A 132 -17.94 -5.16 2.85
C ILE A 132 -17.39 -6.17 3.86
N PRO A 133 -18.08 -7.31 4.11
CA PRO A 133 -17.57 -8.40 4.94
C PRO A 133 -16.29 -9.03 4.36
N ILE A 134 -15.27 -9.18 5.19
CA ILE A 134 -13.95 -9.64 4.73
C ILE A 134 -13.34 -10.69 5.63
N ASN A 135 -12.47 -11.52 5.05
CA ASN A 135 -11.51 -12.35 5.74
C ASN A 135 -10.11 -11.70 5.65
N TRP A 136 -9.28 -11.95 6.66
CA TRP A 136 -7.93 -11.45 6.81
C TRP A 136 -6.93 -12.58 6.54
N PHE A 137 -5.86 -12.29 5.81
CA PHE A 137 -4.79 -13.23 5.61
C PHE A 137 -3.72 -13.11 6.70
N TYR A 138 -3.48 -14.20 7.41
CA TYR A 138 -2.42 -14.29 8.40
C TYR A 138 -1.13 -14.74 7.73
N ALA A 139 -0.29 -13.78 7.31
CA ALA A 139 0.88 -14.03 6.47
C ALA A 139 1.88 -15.06 7.03
N SER A 140 2.17 -15.06 8.34
CA SER A 140 3.15 -16.00 8.91
C SER A 140 2.64 -17.45 8.92
N LYS A 141 1.33 -17.64 9.11
CA LYS A 141 0.68 -18.95 9.07
C LYS A 141 0.19 -19.34 7.68
N LYS A 142 0.14 -18.39 6.74
CA LYS A 142 -0.38 -18.55 5.37
C LYS A 142 -1.81 -19.08 5.35
N ILE A 143 -2.65 -18.58 6.25
CA ILE A 143 -4.07 -18.98 6.36
C ILE A 143 -4.98 -17.76 6.31
N TRP A 144 -6.20 -17.97 5.82
CA TRP A 144 -7.28 -17.00 5.87
C TRP A 144 -8.12 -17.20 7.13
N GLN A 145 -8.53 -16.10 7.77
CA GLN A 145 -9.32 -16.12 9.00
C GLN A 145 -10.36 -14.99 8.98
N ASP A 146 -11.45 -15.16 9.73
CA ASP A 146 -12.58 -14.22 9.79
C ASP A 146 -12.42 -13.09 10.82
N HIS A 147 -11.39 -13.20 11.67
CA HIS A 147 -11.03 -12.20 12.66
C HIS A 147 -9.64 -11.62 12.36
N ARG A 148 -9.48 -10.32 12.62
CA ARG A 148 -8.21 -9.62 12.41
C ARG A 148 -7.18 -10.11 13.43
N SER A 149 -5.98 -10.49 12.99
CA SER A 149 -4.85 -10.61 13.92
C SER A 149 -4.54 -9.19 14.44
N SER A 150 -4.43 -9.01 15.75
CA SER A 150 -4.33 -7.74 16.50
C SER A 150 -3.28 -6.71 16.05
N SER A 151 -2.52 -6.95 14.97
CA SER A 151 -1.48 -6.07 14.48
C SER A 151 -2.03 -4.86 13.69
N ARG A 152 -1.48 -3.70 14.05
CA ARG A 152 -1.53 -2.47 13.24
C ARG A 152 -0.76 -2.69 11.91
N GLY A 153 -1.07 -1.88 10.90
CA GLY A 153 -0.42 -1.95 9.58
C GLY A 153 -1.30 -2.52 8.47
N GLU A 154 -0.67 -2.80 7.34
CA GLU A 154 -1.28 -3.29 6.10
C GLU A 154 -1.59 -4.78 6.19
N HIS A 155 -2.73 -5.19 5.65
CA HIS A 155 -3.17 -6.58 5.67
C HIS A 155 -3.80 -6.95 4.35
N LEU A 156 -3.49 -8.15 3.86
CA LEU A 156 -4.20 -8.73 2.75
C LEU A 156 -5.59 -9.21 3.21
N ILE A 157 -6.61 -8.89 2.41
CA ILE A 157 -8.02 -9.12 2.69
C ILE A 157 -8.71 -9.71 1.45
N LYS A 158 -9.81 -10.43 1.65
CA LYS A 158 -10.70 -10.89 0.58
C LYS A 158 -12.15 -10.89 1.06
N LEU A 159 -13.10 -10.97 0.13
CA LEU A 159 -14.51 -11.15 0.48
C LEU A 159 -14.70 -12.40 1.36
N GLY A 160 -15.58 -12.30 2.34
CA GLY A 160 -15.90 -13.44 3.18
C GLY A 160 -16.93 -13.13 4.25
N LYS A 161 -16.86 -13.84 5.39
CA LYS A 161 -17.91 -13.80 6.44
C LYS A 161 -17.47 -13.09 7.71
N GLY A 162 -16.25 -12.55 7.74
CA GLY A 162 -15.73 -11.82 8.89
C GLY A 162 -16.36 -10.44 9.06
N LYS A 163 -15.84 -9.68 10.04
CA LYS A 163 -16.31 -8.31 10.30
C LYS A 163 -16.12 -7.43 9.05
N PRO A 164 -17.07 -6.53 8.73
CA PRO A 164 -16.92 -5.60 7.63
C PRO A 164 -15.66 -4.75 7.74
N ILE A 165 -15.08 -4.43 6.58
CA ILE A 165 -13.97 -3.50 6.48
C ILE A 165 -14.33 -2.15 7.12
N GLY A 166 -13.35 -1.52 7.77
CA GLY A 166 -13.52 -0.18 8.34
C GLY A 166 -13.80 0.86 7.27
N LYS A 167 -14.25 2.05 7.69
CA LYS A 167 -14.40 3.19 6.78
C LYS A 167 -13.09 3.45 6.03
N TYR A 168 -13.20 3.71 4.75
CA TYR A 168 -12.08 4.00 3.86
C TYR A 168 -12.39 5.27 3.07
N ARG A 169 -11.32 6.01 2.75
CA ARG A 169 -11.39 7.33 2.09
C ARG A 169 -11.07 7.26 0.61
N ALA A 170 -10.22 6.33 0.21
CA ALA A 170 -9.79 6.15 -1.16
C ALA A 170 -9.55 4.67 -1.45
N ILE A 171 -9.61 4.31 -2.73
CA ILE A 171 -9.25 2.98 -3.21
C ILE A 171 -8.11 3.12 -4.21
N LEU A 172 -7.04 2.33 -4.03
CA LEU A 172 -5.93 2.24 -4.98
C LEU A 172 -6.12 0.98 -5.83
N GLU A 173 -6.15 1.12 -7.14
CA GLU A 173 -6.11 0.00 -8.07
C GLU A 173 -4.65 -0.29 -8.43
N LEU A 174 -4.19 -1.49 -8.11
CA LEU A 174 -2.81 -1.88 -8.32
C LEU A 174 -2.59 -2.45 -9.73
N GLN A 175 -1.38 -2.29 -10.25
CA GLN A 175 -0.93 -3.04 -11.42
C GLN A 175 0.12 -4.06 -11.03
N PHE A 176 0.16 -5.17 -11.76
CA PHE A 176 1.22 -6.18 -11.63
C PHE A 176 2.60 -5.50 -11.77
N PRO A 177 3.60 -5.82 -10.93
CA PRO A 177 3.65 -6.89 -9.93
C PRO A 177 3.09 -6.56 -8.53
N TYR A 178 2.28 -5.50 -8.42
CA TYR A 178 1.49 -5.07 -7.26
C TYR A 178 2.27 -4.55 -6.05
N LEU A 179 3.40 -5.20 -5.72
CA LEU A 179 4.22 -4.93 -4.56
C LEU A 179 5.67 -4.68 -4.97
N ALA A 180 6.30 -3.74 -4.28
CA ALA A 180 7.74 -3.47 -4.39
C ALA A 180 8.36 -3.21 -3.02
N GLU A 181 9.66 -3.44 -2.91
CA GLU A 181 10.49 -2.75 -1.93
C GLU A 181 10.90 -1.40 -2.52
N VAL A 182 11.00 -0.36 -1.69
CA VAL A 182 11.57 0.94 -2.07
C VAL A 182 12.66 1.31 -1.08
N GLY A 183 13.66 2.07 -1.49
CA GLY A 183 14.72 2.45 -0.57
C GLY A 183 15.60 3.59 -1.06
N VAL A 184 16.62 3.87 -0.25
CA VAL A 184 17.71 4.81 -0.54
C VAL A 184 19.02 4.04 -0.64
N LYS A 185 19.78 4.24 -1.72
CA LYS A 185 21.07 3.55 -1.92
C LYS A 185 22.15 4.04 -0.98
N ASN A 186 22.13 5.33 -0.62
CA ASN A 186 23.15 5.96 0.22
C ASN A 186 22.52 6.77 1.35
N ILE A 187 22.61 6.29 2.60
CA ILE A 187 22.51 7.20 3.74
C ILE A 187 23.87 7.87 3.85
N LYS A 188 23.98 9.14 3.47
CA LYS A 188 25.10 9.95 3.98
C LYS A 188 24.89 10.05 5.48
N THR A 189 25.59 9.23 6.25
CA THR A 189 25.74 9.45 7.69
C THR A 189 26.38 10.82 7.85
N ILE A 190 25.61 11.79 8.33
CA ILE A 190 26.16 13.05 8.84
C ILE A 190 26.77 12.74 10.21
#